data_AF-A0AAD7BPK1-F1
#
_entry.id   AF-A0AAD7BPK1-F1
#
_cell.length_a   1.000
_cell.length_b   1.000
_cell.length_c   1.000
_cell.angle_alpha   90.00
_cell.angle_beta   90.00
_cell.angle_gamma   90.00
#
_symmetry.space_group_name_H-M   'P 1'
#
loop_
_entity.id
_entity.type
_entity.pdbx_description
1 polymer ?
#
loop_
_entity_poly.entity_id
_entity_poly.type
_entity_poly.pdbx_seq_one_letter_code
_entity_poly.pdbx_strand_id
1 'polypeptide(L)'
;MAMSSQSESITATTVAFYPVPAVLYFLFLYVSAKVAELLMAKICSGFSELSLDHRRNTVSYVLNIFWSTVALGLQLAASPILAERYTTERLDLVRLAALIISGLYIFELTYRPSLRMSILIHHFCTLFAVVLIVCVLQQTLHPALPALGLLWIFHASTEQGVFLGLIMYRLRLSQIQTQRVLYFSAVQTLLFKFTFSIYLFVWWGLKLAPNHEHPIDVVFSVLFVLTLTALMGTQGYGSWAAWSIARSMSRGPGPEVGLPDANQKKEEDSRVSGSPHSCACAPRAQRSPVILHKVASDPYLRYIDEQTPS
;
A
#
# COMPACT_ATOMS: atom_id res chain seq x y z
N MET A 1 2.59 11.51 -52.46
CA MET A 1 3.59 11.31 -51.40
C MET A 1 3.60 9.82 -51.09
N ALA A 2 4.58 9.09 -51.60
CA ALA A 2 4.61 7.63 -51.54
C ALA A 2 4.94 7.18 -50.10
N MET A 3 4.05 6.42 -49.47
CA MET A 3 4.38 5.69 -48.25
C MET A 3 5.39 4.61 -48.62
N SER A 4 6.67 4.89 -48.42
CA SER A 4 7.70 3.87 -48.43
C SER A 4 7.34 2.83 -47.37
N SER A 5 7.07 1.61 -47.82
CA SER A 5 7.03 0.42 -46.99
C SER A 5 8.38 0.29 -46.28
N GLN A 6 8.49 0.87 -45.09
CA GLN A 6 9.57 0.53 -44.18
C GLN A 6 9.24 -0.86 -43.65
N SER A 7 10.01 -1.85 -44.07
CA SER A 7 10.07 -3.13 -43.38
C SER A 7 10.44 -2.85 -41.94
N GLU A 8 9.48 -2.95 -41.02
CA GLU A 8 9.75 -2.89 -39.58
C GLU A 8 10.77 -3.98 -39.26
N SER A 9 12.03 -3.59 -39.06
CA SER A 9 13.04 -4.49 -38.57
C SER A 9 12.58 -4.98 -37.20
N ILE A 10 12.36 -6.28 -37.07
CA ILE A 10 12.10 -6.92 -35.79
C ILE A 10 13.34 -6.69 -34.92
N THR A 11 13.26 -5.71 -34.04
CA THR A 11 14.29 -5.37 -33.06
C THR A 11 13.99 -6.12 -31.77
N ALA A 12 14.96 -6.20 -30.85
CA ALA A 12 14.73 -6.76 -29.51
C ALA A 12 13.66 -5.99 -28.69
N THR A 13 13.22 -4.82 -29.18
CA THR A 13 12.12 -4.02 -28.67
C THR A 13 10.79 -4.27 -29.37
N THR A 14 10.77 -4.99 -30.50
CA THR A 14 9.55 -5.34 -31.22
C THR A 14 8.80 -6.43 -30.44
N VAL A 15 7.50 -6.19 -30.20
CA VAL A 15 6.61 -6.90 -29.26
C VAL A 15 6.24 -8.33 -29.71
N ALA A 16 7.14 -9.07 -30.34
CA ALA A 16 6.79 -10.38 -30.91
C ALA A 16 6.41 -11.41 -29.82
N PHE A 17 6.99 -11.32 -28.61
CA PHE A 17 6.69 -12.25 -27.51
C PHE A 17 6.75 -11.59 -26.12
N TYR A 18 7.88 -10.98 -25.75
CA TYR A 18 8.04 -10.25 -24.48
C TYR A 18 9.01 -9.08 -24.67
N PRO A 19 8.66 -7.85 -24.24
CA PRO A 19 9.59 -6.73 -24.31
C PRO A 19 10.77 -6.99 -23.34
N VAL A 20 11.97 -7.18 -23.86
CA VAL A 20 13.22 -7.37 -23.09
C VAL A 20 13.37 -6.33 -21.96
N PRO A 21 13.07 -5.03 -22.17
CA PRO A 21 13.14 -4.04 -21.10
C PRO A 21 12.21 -4.35 -19.91
N ALA A 22 11.04 -4.94 -20.14
CA ALA A 22 10.14 -5.32 -19.05
C ALA A 22 10.75 -6.45 -18.22
N VAL A 23 11.30 -7.48 -18.85
CA VAL A 23 11.97 -8.59 -18.14
C VAL A 23 13.14 -8.09 -17.29
N LEU A 24 13.99 -7.24 -17.88
CA LEU A 24 15.11 -6.64 -17.15
C LEU A 24 14.63 -5.77 -15.99
N TYR A 25 13.53 -5.02 -16.18
CA TYR A 25 12.97 -4.20 -15.12
C TYR A 25 12.38 -5.04 -13.96
N PHE A 26 11.67 -6.14 -14.25
CA PHE A 26 11.21 -7.06 -13.21
C PHE A 26 12.35 -7.73 -12.47
N LEU A 27 13.40 -8.17 -13.18
CA LEU A 27 14.60 -8.72 -12.55
C LEU A 27 15.26 -7.69 -11.63
N PHE A 28 15.32 -6.43 -12.07
CA PHE A 28 15.85 -5.33 -11.27
C PHE A 28 15.04 -5.07 -9.99
N LEU A 29 13.70 -5.06 -10.08
CA LEU A 29 12.83 -4.95 -8.90
C LEU A 29 12.99 -6.16 -7.95
N TYR A 30 13.12 -7.36 -8.50
CA TYR A 30 13.37 -8.57 -7.70
C TYR A 30 14.71 -8.50 -6.95
N VAL A 31 15.79 -8.11 -7.63
CA VAL A 31 17.11 -7.92 -7.00
C VAL A 31 17.02 -6.83 -5.92
N SER A 32 16.33 -5.72 -6.21
CA SER A 32 16.07 -4.67 -5.23
C SER A 32 15.33 -5.19 -3.99
N ALA A 33 14.34 -6.07 -4.17
CA ALA A 33 13.63 -6.71 -3.08
C ALA A 33 14.56 -7.56 -2.21
N LYS A 34 15.48 -8.31 -2.84
CA LYS A 34 16.46 -9.13 -2.12
C LYS A 34 17.47 -8.28 -1.34
N VAL A 35 17.93 -7.17 -1.93
CA VAL A 35 18.79 -6.21 -1.22
C VAL A 35 18.03 -5.62 -0.02
N ALA A 36 16.78 -5.19 -0.21
CA ALA A 36 15.96 -4.66 0.88
C ALA A 36 15.73 -5.70 1.98
N GLU A 37 15.45 -6.97 1.63
CA GLU A 37 15.31 -8.07 2.59
C GLU A 37 16.59 -8.26 3.44
N LEU A 38 17.76 -8.27 2.81
CA LEU A 38 19.05 -8.40 3.49
C LEU A 38 19.34 -7.21 4.42
N LEU A 39 19.08 -5.98 3.95
CA LEU A 39 19.25 -4.77 4.75
C LEU A 39 18.32 -4.77 5.96
N MET A 40 17.05 -5.13 5.78
CA MET A 40 16.06 -5.19 6.86
C MET A 40 16.43 -6.24 7.91
N ALA A 41 16.89 -7.43 7.49
CA ALA A 41 17.36 -8.46 8.41
C ALA A 41 18.60 -8.03 9.22
N LYS A 42 19.47 -7.21 8.63
CA LYS A 42 20.67 -6.69 9.30
C LYS A 42 20.38 -5.54 10.26
N ILE A 43 19.47 -4.63 9.90
CA ILE A 43 19.19 -3.40 10.66
C ILE A 43 18.17 -3.64 11.76
N CYS A 44 17.16 -4.50 11.53
CA CYS A 44 16.04 -4.70 12.43
C CYS A 44 15.94 -6.17 12.85
N SER A 45 16.30 -6.50 14.10
CA SER A 45 16.18 -7.86 14.64
C SER A 45 14.75 -8.41 14.54
N GLY A 46 13.76 -7.56 14.82
CA GLY A 46 12.33 -7.92 14.74
C GLY A 46 11.85 -8.29 13.33
N PHE A 47 12.59 -7.96 12.26
CA PHE A 47 12.23 -8.38 10.91
C PHE A 47 12.34 -9.90 10.72
N SER A 48 13.35 -10.53 11.33
CA SER A 48 13.59 -11.97 11.22
C SER A 48 12.53 -12.80 11.96
N GLU A 49 11.83 -12.19 12.93
CA GLU A 49 10.76 -12.80 13.71
C GLU A 49 9.39 -12.76 12.98
N LEU A 50 9.27 -11.98 11.91
CA LEU A 50 8.05 -11.88 11.13
C LEU A 50 7.80 -13.15 10.32
N SER A 51 6.52 -13.51 10.16
CA SER A 51 6.11 -14.53 9.19
C SER A 51 6.55 -14.15 7.78
N LEU A 52 6.71 -15.15 6.89
CA LEU A 52 7.16 -14.92 5.51
C LEU A 52 6.28 -13.88 4.78
N ASP A 53 4.96 -13.94 4.97
CA ASP A 53 4.01 -13.00 4.37
C ASP A 53 4.25 -11.57 4.87
N HIS A 54 4.43 -11.40 6.17
CA HIS A 54 4.72 -10.09 6.76
C HIS A 54 6.11 -9.56 6.34
N ARG A 55 7.11 -10.43 6.21
CA ARG A 55 8.44 -10.06 5.68
C ARG A 55 8.34 -9.53 4.25
N ARG A 56 7.64 -10.25 3.37
CA ARG A 56 7.44 -9.84 1.97
C ARG A 56 6.66 -8.53 1.88
N ASN A 57 5.62 -8.35 2.69
CA ASN A 57 4.86 -7.10 2.75
C ASN A 57 5.76 -5.93 3.17
N THR A 58 6.56 -6.11 4.24
CA THR A 58 7.49 -5.08 4.71
C THR A 58 8.55 -4.74 3.67
N VAL A 59 9.11 -5.73 2.96
CA VAL A 59 10.04 -5.51 1.84
C VAL A 59 9.37 -4.73 0.71
N SER A 60 8.13 -5.08 0.35
CA SER A 60 7.36 -4.35 -0.65
C SER A 60 7.13 -2.89 -0.25
N TYR A 61 6.86 -2.62 1.04
CA TYR A 61 6.71 -1.25 1.54
C TYR A 61 8.00 -0.44 1.42
N VAL A 62 9.16 -1.05 1.70
CA VAL A 62 10.47 -0.38 1.51
C VAL A 62 10.69 -0.01 0.05
N LEU A 63 10.43 -0.94 -0.87
CA LEU A 63 10.53 -0.68 -2.31
C LEU A 63 9.55 0.39 -2.76
N ASN A 64 8.29 0.31 -2.30
CA ASN A 64 7.27 1.29 -2.61
C ASN A 64 7.69 2.69 -2.14
N ILE A 65 8.22 2.85 -0.93
CA ILE A 65 8.75 4.14 -0.46
C ILE A 65 9.83 4.64 -1.40
N PHE A 66 10.88 3.85 -1.63
CA PHE A 66 12.04 4.28 -2.43
C PHE A 66 11.65 4.66 -3.86
N TRP A 67 11.02 3.74 -4.59
CA TRP A 67 10.73 3.93 -6.01
C TRP A 67 9.59 4.93 -6.26
N SER A 68 8.59 5.01 -5.37
CA SER A 68 7.59 6.08 -5.49
C SER A 68 8.18 7.46 -5.20
N THR A 69 9.18 7.59 -4.33
CA THR A 69 9.91 8.85 -4.14
C THR A 69 10.73 9.22 -5.39
N VAL A 70 11.38 8.25 -6.04
CA VAL A 70 12.05 8.49 -7.33
C VAL A 70 11.03 8.95 -8.39
N ALA A 71 9.90 8.25 -8.51
CA ALA A 71 8.83 8.62 -9.43
C ALA A 71 8.30 10.03 -9.15
N LEU A 72 8.06 10.38 -7.87
CA LEU A 72 7.64 11.72 -7.46
C LEU A 72 8.66 12.78 -7.88
N GLY A 73 9.96 12.53 -7.70
CA GLY A 73 11.01 13.43 -8.16
C GLY A 73 10.97 13.69 -9.67
N LEU A 74 10.79 12.63 -10.46
CA LEU A 74 10.63 12.74 -11.92
C LEU A 74 9.37 13.53 -12.29
N GLN A 75 8.26 13.30 -11.60
CA GLN A 75 7.01 14.04 -11.82
C GLN A 75 7.14 15.52 -11.49
N LEU A 76 7.82 15.86 -10.39
CA LEU A 76 8.08 17.25 -10.02
C LEU A 76 8.96 17.95 -11.06
N ALA A 77 9.99 17.27 -11.56
CA ALA A 77 10.82 17.78 -12.66
C ALA A 77 10.03 17.98 -13.97
N ALA A 78 9.05 17.09 -14.23
CA ALA A 78 8.16 17.18 -15.38
C ALA A 78 6.97 18.15 -15.20
N SER A 79 6.75 18.69 -13.99
CA SER A 79 5.60 19.56 -13.66
C SER A 79 5.37 20.78 -14.55
N PRO A 80 6.37 21.38 -15.23
CA PRO A 80 6.11 22.45 -16.19
C PRO A 80 5.20 22.04 -17.37
N ILE A 81 4.99 20.75 -17.61
CA ILE A 81 3.98 20.24 -18.55
C ILE A 81 2.57 20.74 -18.19
N LEU A 82 2.26 20.94 -16.91
CA LEU A 82 0.97 21.49 -16.47
C LEU A 82 0.75 22.94 -16.93
N ALA A 83 1.82 23.67 -17.22
CA ALA A 83 1.81 25.00 -17.82
C ALA A 83 1.98 24.95 -19.35
N GLU A 84 1.61 23.81 -19.97
CA GLU A 84 1.63 23.58 -21.42
C GLU A 84 3.04 23.66 -22.05
N ARG A 85 4.10 23.53 -21.23
CA ARG A 85 5.48 23.55 -21.72
C ARG A 85 5.94 22.14 -22.06
N TYR A 86 5.39 21.59 -23.13
CA TYR A 86 5.70 20.23 -23.60
C TYR A 86 7.08 20.18 -24.26
N THR A 87 7.98 19.38 -23.71
CA THR A 87 9.29 19.05 -24.32
C THR A 87 9.48 17.55 -24.28
N THR A 88 10.24 16.99 -25.23
CA THR A 88 10.51 15.54 -25.28
C THR A 88 11.07 15.01 -23.97
N GLU A 89 12.03 15.73 -23.38
CA GLU A 89 12.61 15.40 -22.08
C GLU A 89 11.54 15.27 -20.98
N ARG A 90 10.61 16.23 -20.88
CA ARG A 90 9.56 16.19 -19.85
C ARG A 90 8.56 15.06 -20.11
N LEU A 91 8.25 14.79 -21.38
CA LEU A 91 7.40 13.65 -21.74
C LEU A 91 8.07 12.33 -21.34
N ASP A 92 9.38 12.21 -21.53
CA ASP A 92 10.15 11.03 -21.14
C ASP A 92 10.23 10.88 -19.62
N LEU A 93 10.34 11.97 -18.86
CA LEU A 93 10.23 11.94 -17.40
C LEU A 93 8.86 11.43 -16.93
N VAL A 94 7.75 11.88 -17.53
CA VAL A 94 6.40 11.38 -17.22
C VAL A 94 6.28 9.90 -17.55
N ARG A 95 6.76 9.48 -18.72
CA ARG A 95 6.76 8.07 -19.14
C ARG A 95 7.57 7.20 -18.19
N LEU A 96 8.75 7.66 -17.77
CA LEU A 96 9.59 6.93 -16.84
C LEU A 96 8.93 6.82 -15.46
N ALA A 97 8.30 7.89 -14.96
CA ALA A 97 7.53 7.84 -13.72
C ALA A 97 6.35 6.85 -13.82
N ALA A 98 5.61 6.86 -14.94
CA ALA A 98 4.51 5.92 -15.21
C ALA A 98 5.00 4.47 -15.23
N LEU A 99 6.14 4.22 -15.88
CA LEU A 99 6.77 2.90 -15.95
C LEU A 99 7.21 2.43 -14.55
N ILE A 100 7.81 3.32 -13.76
CA ILE A 100 8.24 2.98 -12.40
C ILE A 100 7.04 2.53 -11.56
N ILE A 101 6.00 3.35 -11.47
CA ILE A 101 4.80 3.05 -10.68
C ILE A 101 4.08 1.79 -11.20
N SER A 102 3.94 1.64 -12.52
CA SER A 102 3.28 0.46 -13.09
C SER A 102 4.05 -0.82 -12.78
N GLY A 103 5.38 -0.79 -12.91
CA GLY A 103 6.21 -1.93 -12.55
C GLY A 103 6.15 -2.28 -11.07
N LEU A 104 6.13 -1.29 -10.18
CA LEU A 104 5.95 -1.54 -8.74
C LEU A 104 4.63 -2.24 -8.46
N TYR A 105 3.54 -1.81 -9.08
CA TYR A 105 2.22 -2.39 -8.84
C TYR A 105 2.15 -3.83 -9.35
N ILE A 106 2.66 -4.11 -10.54
CA ILE A 106 2.70 -5.48 -11.07
C ILE A 106 3.68 -6.35 -10.26
N PHE A 107 4.81 -5.80 -9.84
CA PHE A 107 5.75 -6.50 -8.96
C PHE A 107 5.09 -6.83 -7.63
N GLU A 108 4.38 -5.91 -7.01
CA GLU A 108 3.67 -6.15 -5.76
C GLU A 108 2.60 -7.24 -5.90
N LEU A 109 1.84 -7.23 -7.01
CA LEU A 109 0.85 -8.27 -7.35
C LEU A 109 1.45 -9.68 -7.47
N THR A 110 2.71 -9.79 -7.90
CA THR A 110 3.39 -11.08 -8.11
C THR A 110 4.26 -11.51 -6.93
N TYR A 111 4.81 -10.54 -6.19
CA TYR A 111 5.72 -10.78 -5.08
C TYR A 111 4.99 -11.09 -3.77
N ARG A 112 3.86 -10.44 -3.52
CA ARG A 112 3.07 -10.65 -2.30
C ARG A 112 2.15 -11.87 -2.46
N PRO A 113 2.16 -12.81 -1.50
CA PRO A 113 1.35 -14.04 -1.58
C PRO A 113 -0.15 -13.77 -1.42
N SER A 114 -0.50 -12.74 -0.66
CA SER A 114 -1.88 -12.31 -0.44
C SER A 114 -1.98 -10.79 -0.44
N LEU A 115 -3.04 -10.30 -1.09
CA LEU A 115 -3.36 -8.89 -1.19
C LEU A 115 -4.81 -8.68 -0.80
N ARG A 116 -5.05 -7.62 -0.02
CA ARG A 116 -6.40 -7.15 0.30
C ARG A 116 -7.10 -6.74 -0.98
N MET A 117 -8.40 -7.03 -1.08
CA MET A 117 -9.21 -6.67 -2.25
C MET A 117 -9.15 -5.18 -2.57
N SER A 118 -9.13 -4.32 -1.55
CA SER A 118 -9.02 -2.86 -1.76
C SER A 118 -7.71 -2.47 -2.46
N ILE A 119 -6.58 -3.08 -2.08
CA ILE A 119 -5.27 -2.82 -2.70
C ILE A 119 -5.24 -3.42 -4.12
N LEU A 120 -5.80 -4.62 -4.31
CA LEU A 120 -5.88 -5.26 -5.61
C LEU A 120 -6.68 -4.39 -6.61
N ILE A 121 -7.84 -3.89 -6.21
CA ILE A 121 -8.68 -3.01 -7.03
C ILE A 121 -7.92 -1.71 -7.32
N HIS A 122 -7.27 -1.12 -6.31
CA HIS A 122 -6.46 0.10 -6.49
C HIS A 122 -5.36 -0.08 -7.52
N HIS A 123 -4.58 -1.17 -7.44
CA HIS A 123 -3.52 -1.49 -8.38
C HIS A 123 -4.06 -1.70 -9.79
N PHE A 124 -5.14 -2.49 -9.93
CA PHE A 124 -5.77 -2.75 -11.22
C PHE A 124 -6.31 -1.47 -11.87
N CYS A 125 -7.04 -0.64 -11.12
CA CYS A 125 -7.57 0.63 -11.62
C CYS A 125 -6.46 1.61 -12.02
N THR A 126 -5.37 1.68 -11.26
CA THR A 126 -4.25 2.56 -11.60
C THR A 126 -3.53 2.10 -12.86
N LEU A 127 -3.26 0.79 -12.99
CA LEU A 127 -2.66 0.21 -14.19
C LEU A 127 -3.57 0.40 -15.41
N PHE A 128 -4.87 0.16 -15.24
CA PHE A 128 -5.87 0.39 -16.28
C PHE A 128 -5.88 1.85 -16.74
N ALA A 129 -5.85 2.81 -15.81
CA ALA A 129 -5.81 4.23 -16.16
C ALA A 129 -4.53 4.61 -16.94
N VAL A 130 -3.37 4.12 -16.53
CA VAL A 130 -2.10 4.37 -17.24
C VAL A 130 -2.16 3.80 -18.66
N VAL A 131 -2.61 2.56 -18.82
CA VAL A 131 -2.77 1.92 -20.14
C VAL A 131 -3.77 2.70 -21.00
N LEU A 132 -4.92 3.06 -20.43
CA LEU A 132 -5.94 3.84 -21.12
C LEU A 132 -5.39 5.19 -21.63
N ILE A 133 -4.68 5.94 -20.78
CA ILE A 133 -4.08 7.22 -21.17
C ILE A 133 -3.04 7.02 -22.28
N VAL A 134 -2.21 5.98 -22.21
CA VAL A 134 -1.21 5.69 -23.25
C VAL A 134 -1.89 5.30 -24.57
N CYS A 135 -2.91 4.44 -24.54
CA CYS A 135 -3.64 4.04 -25.74
C CYS A 135 -4.30 5.23 -26.42
N VAL A 136 -4.99 6.10 -25.66
CA VAL A 136 -5.63 7.29 -26.21
C VAL A 136 -4.58 8.26 -26.73
N LEU A 137 -3.46 8.46 -26.02
CA LEU A 137 -2.35 9.29 -26.49
C LEU A 137 -1.77 8.77 -27.80
N GLN A 138 -1.63 7.46 -27.99
CA GLN A 138 -1.13 6.89 -29.24
C GLN A 138 -2.09 7.09 -30.42
N GLN A 139 -3.40 7.14 -30.15
CA GLN A 139 -4.42 7.31 -31.19
C GLN A 139 -4.65 8.78 -31.55
N THR A 140 -4.74 9.66 -30.56
CA THR A 140 -5.10 11.07 -30.77
C THR A 140 -3.89 12.00 -30.81
N LEU A 141 -2.75 11.57 -30.26
CA LEU A 141 -1.54 12.38 -30.10
C LEU A 141 -1.79 13.71 -29.35
N HIS A 142 -2.86 13.78 -28.56
CA HIS A 142 -3.25 15.02 -27.90
C HIS A 142 -2.24 15.40 -26.78
N PRO A 143 -1.58 16.57 -26.84
CA PRO A 143 -0.46 16.91 -25.97
C PRO A 143 -0.86 17.08 -24.49
N ALA A 144 -2.14 17.34 -24.19
CA ALA A 144 -2.62 17.43 -22.80
C ALA A 144 -2.72 16.08 -22.07
N LEU A 145 -2.71 14.94 -22.77
CA LEU A 145 -2.81 13.61 -22.13
C LEU A 145 -1.60 13.28 -21.25
N PRO A 146 -0.35 13.58 -21.63
CA PRO A 146 0.79 13.52 -20.72
C PRO A 146 0.63 14.34 -19.44
N ALA A 147 0.02 15.53 -19.53
CA ALA A 147 -0.26 16.36 -18.35
C ALA A 147 -1.30 15.69 -17.44
N LEU A 148 -2.33 15.09 -18.03
CA LEU A 148 -3.32 14.31 -17.29
C LEU A 148 -2.68 13.08 -16.63
N GLY A 149 -1.84 12.34 -17.36
CA GLY A 149 -1.10 11.20 -16.83
C GLY A 149 -0.18 11.59 -15.68
N LEU A 150 0.52 12.72 -15.80
CA LEU A 150 1.34 13.29 -14.73
C LEU A 150 0.54 13.52 -13.44
N LEU A 151 -0.62 14.15 -13.53
CA LEU A 151 -1.52 14.39 -12.39
C LEU A 151 -2.05 13.08 -11.81
N TRP A 152 -2.42 12.13 -12.68
CA TRP A 152 -2.96 10.85 -12.25
C TRP A 152 -1.94 10.03 -11.45
N ILE A 153 -0.71 9.91 -11.96
CA ILE A 153 0.36 9.14 -11.31
C ILE A 153 0.73 9.75 -9.95
N PHE A 154 0.47 11.04 -9.74
CA PHE A 154 0.72 11.74 -8.47
C PHE A 154 -0.03 11.13 -7.29
N HIS A 155 -1.18 10.48 -7.54
CA HIS A 155 -1.91 9.75 -6.52
C HIS A 155 -1.14 8.54 -5.98
N ALA A 156 -0.43 7.84 -6.85
CA ALA A 156 0.35 6.66 -6.49
C ALA A 156 1.69 7.03 -5.83
N SER A 157 2.22 8.21 -6.13
CA SER A 157 3.54 8.65 -5.67
C SER A 157 3.53 9.47 -4.37
N THR A 158 2.40 9.51 -3.64
CA THR A 158 2.25 10.28 -2.39
C THR A 158 1.90 9.41 -1.17
N GLU A 159 2.09 8.09 -1.26
CA GLU A 159 1.73 7.10 -0.23
C GLU A 159 2.86 6.75 0.75
N GLN A 160 4.04 7.38 0.65
CA GLN A 160 5.23 6.99 1.41
C GLN A 160 5.01 7.00 2.92
N GLY A 161 4.26 7.98 3.44
CA GLY A 161 3.95 8.07 4.87
C GLY A 161 3.16 6.85 5.37
N VAL A 162 2.18 6.39 4.59
CA VAL A 162 1.37 5.21 4.94
C VAL A 162 2.25 3.97 5.00
N PHE A 163 3.10 3.75 3.99
CA PHE A 163 4.04 2.63 3.98
C PHE A 163 5.01 2.68 5.16
N LEU A 164 5.54 3.87 5.50
CA LEU A 164 6.40 4.04 6.66
C LEU A 164 5.69 3.66 7.96
N GLY A 165 4.47 4.16 8.17
CA GLY A 165 3.66 3.82 9.34
C GLY A 165 3.37 2.31 9.44
N LEU A 166 3.11 1.65 8.32
CA LEU A 166 2.89 0.20 8.26
C LEU A 166 4.17 -0.59 8.55
N ILE A 167 5.35 -0.15 8.08
CA ILE A 167 6.64 -0.76 8.43
C ILE A 167 6.87 -0.66 9.95
N MET A 168 6.70 0.54 10.52
CA MET A 168 6.88 0.77 11.95
C MET A 168 5.93 -0.10 12.78
N TYR A 169 4.69 -0.22 12.33
CA TYR A 169 3.68 -1.10 12.94
C TYR A 169 4.10 -2.56 12.93
N ARG A 170 4.51 -3.09 11.77
CA ARG A 170 4.88 -4.51 11.63
C ARG A 170 6.12 -4.85 12.45
N LEU A 171 7.12 -3.97 12.46
CA LEU A 171 8.35 -4.15 13.22
C LEU A 171 8.19 -3.88 14.73
N ARG A 172 6.98 -3.53 15.18
CA ARG A 172 6.68 -3.22 16.59
C ARG A 172 7.65 -2.18 17.16
N LEU A 173 7.94 -1.14 16.37
CA LEU A 173 8.71 0.01 16.85
C LEU A 173 7.86 0.79 17.87
N SER A 174 8.36 1.95 18.33
CA SER A 174 7.65 2.77 19.32
C SER A 174 6.17 2.96 18.95
N GLN A 175 5.27 2.47 19.82
CA GLN A 175 3.82 2.51 19.60
C GLN A 175 3.31 3.94 19.43
N ILE A 176 3.83 4.88 20.23
CA ILE A 176 3.47 6.30 20.16
C ILE A 176 3.89 6.90 18.83
N GLN A 177 5.12 6.62 18.36
CA GLN A 177 5.60 7.14 17.08
C GLN A 177 4.83 6.53 15.91
N THR A 178 4.64 5.21 15.92
CA THR A 178 3.87 4.48 14.89
C THR A 178 2.46 5.05 14.76
N GLN A 179 1.78 5.25 15.89
CA GLN A 179 0.45 5.84 15.93
C GLN A 179 0.43 7.25 15.33
N ARG A 180 1.38 8.11 15.72
CA ARG A 180 1.47 9.48 15.19
C ARG A 180 1.69 9.49 13.67
N VAL A 181 2.61 8.65 13.19
CA VAL A 181 2.90 8.53 11.75
C VAL A 181 1.68 8.02 10.99
N LEU A 182 0.97 7.01 11.50
CA LEU A 182 -0.23 6.49 10.84
C LEU A 182 -1.38 7.50 10.83
N TYR A 183 -1.64 8.23 11.92
CA TYR A 183 -2.64 9.30 11.93
C TYR A 183 -2.31 10.40 10.94
N PHE A 184 -1.08 10.91 10.99
CA PHE A 184 -0.62 11.95 10.07
C PHE A 184 -0.76 11.49 8.62
N SER A 185 -0.29 10.27 8.31
CA SER A 185 -0.31 9.74 6.96
C SER A 185 -1.73 9.49 6.45
N ALA A 186 -2.65 9.02 7.31
CA ALA A 186 -4.06 8.84 6.95
C ALA A 186 -4.72 10.16 6.52
N VAL A 187 -4.50 11.23 7.30
CA VAL A 187 -5.03 12.57 7.02
C VAL A 187 -4.37 13.18 5.79
N GLN A 188 -3.04 13.17 5.76
CA GLN A 188 -2.26 13.70 4.65
C GLN A 188 -2.66 13.02 3.33
N THR A 189 -2.71 11.69 3.31
CA THR A 189 -3.10 10.93 2.11
C THR A 189 -4.50 11.31 1.65
N LEU A 190 -5.46 11.42 2.56
CA LEU A 190 -6.84 11.78 2.22
C LEU A 190 -6.93 13.19 1.62
N LEU A 191 -6.31 14.18 2.28
CA LEU A 191 -6.35 15.58 1.85
C LEU A 191 -5.64 15.79 0.51
N PHE A 192 -4.45 15.21 0.35
CA PHE A 192 -3.68 15.34 -0.89
C PHE A 192 -4.42 14.65 -2.04
N LYS A 193 -4.88 13.42 -1.86
CA LYS A 193 -5.60 12.70 -2.92
C LYS A 193 -6.92 13.36 -3.29
N PHE A 194 -7.68 13.84 -2.32
CA PHE A 194 -8.92 14.55 -2.64
C PHE A 194 -8.65 15.84 -3.42
N THR A 195 -7.67 16.63 -2.99
CA THR A 195 -7.27 17.87 -3.70
C THR A 195 -6.76 17.58 -5.11
N PHE A 196 -5.88 16.61 -5.29
CA PHE A 196 -5.36 16.24 -6.61
C PHE A 196 -6.42 15.62 -7.51
N SER A 197 -7.38 14.86 -6.99
CA SER A 197 -8.52 14.36 -7.77
C SER A 197 -9.41 15.48 -8.29
N ILE A 198 -9.69 16.48 -7.46
CA ILE A 198 -10.44 17.67 -7.90
C ILE A 198 -9.64 18.37 -9.00
N TYR A 199 -8.34 18.59 -8.80
CA TYR A 199 -7.50 19.26 -9.78
C TYR A 199 -7.44 18.49 -11.10
N LEU A 200 -7.25 17.18 -11.04
CA LEU A 200 -7.27 16.27 -12.18
C LEU A 200 -8.60 16.32 -12.94
N PHE A 201 -9.73 16.28 -12.23
CA PHE A 201 -11.06 16.35 -12.82
C PHE A 201 -11.32 17.70 -13.50
N VAL A 202 -10.99 18.81 -12.83
CA VAL A 202 -11.09 20.16 -13.40
C VAL A 202 -10.18 20.30 -14.63
N TRP A 203 -8.95 19.79 -14.56
CA TRP A 203 -8.01 19.87 -15.67
C TRP A 203 -8.50 19.10 -16.89
N TRP A 204 -9.00 17.87 -16.70
CA TRP A 204 -9.67 17.11 -17.75
C TRP A 204 -10.86 17.88 -18.35
N GLY A 205 -11.74 18.43 -17.52
CA GLY A 205 -12.92 19.18 -17.96
C GLY A 205 -12.61 20.45 -18.73
N LEU A 206 -11.47 21.10 -18.46
CA LEU A 206 -11.06 22.33 -19.15
C LEU A 206 -10.23 22.08 -20.42
N LYS A 207 -9.45 20.99 -20.46
CA LYS A 207 -8.43 20.78 -21.52
C LYS A 207 -8.70 19.62 -22.46
N LEU A 208 -9.49 18.64 -22.04
CA LEU A 208 -9.78 17.44 -22.85
C LEU A 208 -11.26 17.36 -23.21
N ALA A 209 -12.16 17.55 -22.25
CA ALA A 209 -13.60 17.43 -22.50
C ALA A 209 -14.16 18.33 -23.62
N PRO A 210 -13.70 19.59 -23.78
CA PRO A 210 -14.17 20.45 -24.88
C PRO A 210 -13.68 20.01 -26.27
N ASN A 211 -12.61 19.21 -26.33
CA ASN A 211 -11.93 18.81 -27.56
C ASN A 211 -12.27 17.36 -27.95
N HIS A 212 -13.47 16.89 -27.62
CA HIS A 212 -13.94 15.57 -28.03
C HIS A 212 -14.27 15.57 -29.53
N GLU A 213 -13.28 15.21 -30.34
CA GLU A 213 -13.42 15.14 -31.80
C GLU A 213 -13.72 13.71 -32.26
N HIS A 214 -13.25 12.71 -31.51
CA HIS A 214 -13.35 11.31 -31.87
C HIS A 214 -14.20 10.49 -30.88
N PRO A 215 -14.86 9.40 -31.33
CA PRO A 215 -15.60 8.51 -30.43
C PRO A 215 -14.75 7.96 -29.27
N ILE A 216 -13.44 7.78 -29.50
CA ILE A 216 -12.51 7.33 -28.46
C ILE A 216 -12.41 8.32 -27.31
N ASP A 217 -12.57 9.64 -27.54
CA ASP A 217 -12.48 10.65 -26.49
C ASP A 217 -13.68 10.58 -25.53
N VAL A 218 -14.86 10.26 -26.06
CA VAL A 218 -16.07 10.02 -25.26
C VAL A 218 -15.91 8.76 -24.42
N VAL A 219 -15.43 7.66 -25.03
CA VAL A 219 -15.16 6.41 -24.32
C VAL A 219 -14.12 6.63 -23.22
N PHE A 220 -13.03 7.32 -23.55
CA PHE A 220 -11.98 7.70 -22.61
C PHE A 220 -12.57 8.46 -21.41
N SER A 221 -13.40 9.47 -21.67
CA SER A 221 -14.02 10.28 -20.64
C SER A 221 -14.92 9.50 -19.69
N VAL A 222 -15.74 8.57 -20.22
CA VAL A 222 -16.56 7.68 -19.38
C VAL A 222 -15.68 6.79 -18.51
N LEU A 223 -14.67 6.15 -19.10
CA LEU A 223 -13.74 5.28 -18.38
C LEU A 223 -12.89 6.04 -17.35
N PHE A 224 -12.48 7.27 -17.67
CA PHE A 224 -11.77 8.18 -16.79
C PHE A 224 -12.58 8.46 -15.52
N VAL A 225 -13.84 8.86 -15.66
CA VAL A 225 -14.70 9.15 -14.49
C VAL A 225 -14.93 7.90 -13.65
N LEU A 226 -15.28 6.77 -14.28
CA LEU A 226 -15.50 5.51 -13.56
C LEU A 226 -14.25 5.06 -12.79
N THR A 227 -13.09 5.11 -13.43
CA THR A 227 -11.83 4.71 -12.80
C THR A 227 -11.42 5.67 -11.69
N LEU A 228 -11.60 6.98 -11.88
CA LEU A 228 -11.32 7.99 -10.86
C LEU A 228 -12.22 7.80 -9.63
N THR A 229 -13.52 7.55 -9.82
CA THR A 229 -14.44 7.26 -8.71
C THR A 229 -14.05 5.99 -7.96
N ALA A 230 -13.72 4.90 -8.68
CA ALA A 230 -13.28 3.66 -8.07
C ALA A 230 -12.00 3.85 -7.25
N LEU A 231 -11.00 4.56 -7.80
CA LEU A 231 -9.77 4.91 -7.07
C LEU A 231 -10.07 5.77 -5.85
N MET A 232 -10.95 6.77 -5.94
CA MET A 232 -11.30 7.57 -4.76
C MET A 232 -11.96 6.75 -3.66
N GLY A 233 -12.77 5.75 -4.02
CA GLY A 233 -13.33 4.79 -3.08
C GLY A 233 -12.26 3.96 -2.36
N THR A 234 -11.33 3.35 -3.12
CA THR A 234 -10.24 2.57 -2.51
C THR A 234 -9.33 3.43 -1.64
N GLN A 235 -9.11 4.68 -2.03
CA GLN A 235 -8.28 5.63 -1.30
C GLN A 235 -8.91 6.12 0.00
N GLY A 236 -10.20 6.43 -0.01
CA GLY A 236 -10.95 6.73 1.21
C GLY A 236 -10.90 5.55 2.19
N TYR A 237 -11.09 4.32 1.68
CA TYR A 237 -10.97 3.12 2.49
C TYR A 237 -9.54 2.93 3.05
N GLY A 238 -8.50 3.13 2.25
CA GLY A 238 -7.11 3.03 2.67
C GLY A 238 -6.76 3.99 3.80
N SER A 239 -7.16 5.26 3.69
CA SER A 239 -6.99 6.25 4.75
C SER A 239 -7.76 5.88 6.02
N TRP A 240 -9.00 5.41 5.89
CA TRP A 240 -9.80 4.94 7.03
C TRP A 240 -9.16 3.73 7.72
N ALA A 241 -8.62 2.77 6.97
CA ALA A 241 -7.93 1.61 7.52
C ALA A 241 -6.67 2.01 8.30
N ALA A 242 -5.84 2.90 7.75
CA ALA A 242 -4.65 3.43 8.44
C ALA A 242 -5.02 4.17 9.73
N TRP A 243 -6.07 5.00 9.69
CA TRP A 243 -6.60 5.68 10.88
C TRP A 243 -7.10 4.68 11.93
N SER A 244 -7.78 3.63 11.50
CA SER A 244 -8.33 2.61 12.40
C SER A 244 -7.23 1.82 13.12
N ILE A 245 -6.13 1.51 12.43
CA ILE A 245 -4.93 0.92 13.05
C ILE A 245 -4.32 1.88 14.08
N ALA A 246 -4.20 3.17 13.76
CA ALA A 246 -3.69 4.16 14.71
C ALA A 246 -4.58 4.28 15.96
N ARG A 247 -5.91 4.17 15.79
CA ARG A 247 -6.88 4.25 16.89
C ARG A 247 -6.86 3.01 17.78
N SER A 248 -6.70 1.82 17.22
CA SER A 248 -6.61 0.59 18.03
C SER A 248 -5.39 0.62 18.95
N MET A 249 -4.28 1.24 18.53
CA MET A 249 -3.09 1.44 19.37
C MET A 249 -3.32 2.37 20.57
N SER A 250 -4.19 3.37 20.49
CA SER A 250 -4.44 4.29 21.63
C SER A 250 -5.17 3.64 22.79
N ARG A 251 -5.92 2.56 22.54
CA ARG A 251 -6.82 2.00 23.55
C ARG A 251 -6.09 1.23 24.65
N GLY A 252 -4.77 1.06 24.54
CA GLY A 252 -3.96 0.23 25.43
C GLY A 252 -4.43 -1.24 25.42
N PRO A 253 -3.72 -2.16 26.08
CA PRO A 253 -4.43 -3.27 26.69
C PRO A 253 -5.45 -2.61 27.64
N GLY A 254 -6.74 -2.78 27.39
CA GLY A 254 -7.74 -2.35 28.36
C GLY A 254 -7.38 -2.94 29.73
N PRO A 255 -7.82 -2.34 30.86
CA PRO A 255 -7.79 -3.08 32.12
C PRO A 255 -8.43 -4.42 31.81
N GLU A 256 -7.71 -5.52 32.07
CA GLU A 256 -8.31 -6.85 32.05
C GLU A 256 -9.62 -6.70 32.79
N VAL A 257 -10.74 -6.82 32.07
CA VAL A 257 -12.04 -6.94 32.71
C VAL A 257 -11.86 -8.21 33.51
N GLY A 258 -11.57 -8.04 34.80
CA GLY A 258 -11.34 -9.14 35.73
C GLY A 258 -12.55 -10.03 35.58
N LEU A 259 -12.38 -11.12 34.83
CA LEU A 259 -13.31 -12.21 34.85
C LEU A 259 -13.40 -12.54 36.34
N PRO A 260 -14.61 -12.48 36.94
CA PRO A 260 -14.77 -12.77 38.36
C PRO A 260 -14.07 -14.09 38.62
N ASP A 261 -13.09 -14.01 39.52
CA ASP A 261 -12.20 -15.10 39.84
C ASP A 261 -13.06 -16.34 40.07
N ALA A 262 -12.85 -17.41 39.29
CA ALA A 262 -13.67 -18.63 39.39
C ALA A 262 -13.61 -19.26 40.80
N ASN A 263 -12.73 -18.75 41.66
CA ASN A 263 -12.65 -19.04 43.09
C ASN A 263 -13.74 -18.36 43.94
N GLN A 264 -14.36 -17.25 43.52
CA GLN A 264 -15.50 -16.66 44.26
C GLN A 264 -16.74 -17.58 44.22
N LYS A 265 -16.91 -18.37 43.16
CA LYS A 265 -18.01 -19.33 43.07
C LYS A 265 -17.79 -20.57 43.95
N LYS A 266 -16.55 -20.86 44.34
CA LYS A 266 -16.25 -22.00 45.24
C LYS A 266 -16.45 -21.66 46.71
N GLU A 267 -16.32 -20.40 47.11
CA GLU A 267 -16.49 -19.99 48.51
C GLU A 267 -17.98 -19.86 48.91
N GLU A 268 -18.87 -19.60 47.95
CA GLU A 268 -20.31 -19.57 48.19
C GLU A 268 -20.92 -20.99 48.27
N ASP A 269 -20.40 -21.95 47.49
CA ASP A 269 -20.79 -23.38 47.60
C ASP A 269 -20.15 -24.08 48.83
N SER A 270 -19.07 -23.53 49.40
CA SER A 270 -18.41 -24.12 50.59
C SER A 270 -19.06 -23.72 51.91
N ARG A 271 -19.92 -22.70 51.95
CA ARG A 271 -20.64 -22.31 53.18
C ARG A 271 -21.84 -23.19 53.52
N VAL A 272 -22.21 -24.14 52.65
CA VAL A 272 -23.38 -25.02 52.84
C VAL A 272 -23.03 -26.42 53.36
N SER A 273 -21.75 -26.79 53.48
CA SER A 273 -21.38 -28.12 54.00
C SER A 273 -20.33 -28.05 55.10
N GLY A 274 -20.82 -27.94 56.33
CA GLY A 274 -20.00 -28.23 57.51
C GLY A 274 -19.78 -29.72 57.68
N SER A 275 -18.52 -30.12 57.86
CA SER A 275 -18.16 -31.29 58.67
C SER A 275 -16.69 -31.21 59.11
N PRO A 276 -16.35 -31.47 60.39
CA PRO A 276 -15.00 -31.33 60.92
C PRO A 276 -14.30 -32.69 61.10
N HIS A 277 -13.19 -32.95 60.41
CA HIS A 277 -12.11 -33.88 60.84
C HIS A 277 -10.87 -33.55 59.97
N SER A 278 -9.78 -32.99 60.50
CA SER A 278 -8.73 -33.56 61.38
C SER A 278 -7.44 -33.84 60.58
N CYS A 279 -6.34 -33.26 61.11
CA CYS A 279 -4.94 -33.70 61.08
C CYS A 279 -4.08 -33.64 59.78
N ALA A 280 -3.10 -32.72 59.86
CA ALA A 280 -1.66 -33.00 59.98
C ALA A 280 -0.72 -32.80 58.74
N CYS A 281 0.29 -31.97 59.04
CA CYS A 281 1.70 -31.99 58.63
C CYS A 281 2.14 -31.67 57.16
N ALA A 282 2.85 -30.52 57.10
CA ALA A 282 3.92 -30.01 56.22
C ALA A 282 4.81 -31.03 55.43
N PRO A 283 5.71 -30.65 54.48
CA PRO A 283 6.32 -29.33 54.27
C PRO A 283 6.68 -28.91 52.81
N ARG A 284 7.30 -27.72 52.73
CA ARG A 284 8.41 -27.31 51.85
C ARG A 284 8.09 -26.65 50.50
N ALA A 285 8.28 -25.33 50.52
CA ALA A 285 8.38 -24.45 49.38
C ALA A 285 9.52 -24.85 48.43
N GLN A 286 9.18 -25.07 47.17
CA GLN A 286 10.10 -25.18 46.05
C GLN A 286 9.77 -24.03 45.09
N ARG A 287 10.62 -23.01 45.07
CA ARG A 287 10.53 -21.88 44.14
C ARG A 287 10.71 -22.42 42.71
N SER A 288 9.65 -22.36 41.92
CA SER A 288 9.73 -22.58 40.48
C SER A 288 10.41 -21.40 39.79
N PRO A 289 11.23 -21.64 38.75
CA PRO A 289 11.72 -20.58 37.89
C PRO A 289 10.55 -19.99 37.12
N VAL A 290 10.45 -18.66 37.13
CA VAL A 290 9.50 -17.90 36.32
C VAL A 290 9.86 -18.12 34.85
N ILE A 291 9.17 -19.07 34.24
CA ILE A 291 9.17 -19.30 32.79
C ILE A 291 8.38 -18.15 32.18
N LEU A 292 9.11 -17.19 31.61
CA LEU A 292 8.58 -16.09 30.79
C LEU A 292 8.24 -16.64 29.39
N HIS A 293 7.28 -17.57 29.33
CA HIS A 293 6.68 -18.08 28.09
C HIS A 293 5.17 -18.03 28.23
N LYS A 294 4.59 -16.83 28.16
CA LYS A 294 3.15 -16.66 27.93
C LYS A 294 2.84 -15.27 27.36
N VAL A 295 3.32 -15.01 26.14
CA VAL A 295 2.85 -13.89 25.30
C VAL A 295 2.43 -14.42 23.91
N ALA A 296 1.80 -15.59 23.87
CA ALA A 296 1.36 -16.23 22.63
C ALA A 296 -0.10 -16.73 22.67
N SER A 297 -0.87 -16.31 23.66
CA SER A 297 -2.27 -16.74 23.81
C SER A 297 -3.12 -15.61 24.37
N ASP A 298 -2.96 -14.41 23.82
CA ASP A 298 -3.90 -13.31 24.08
C ASP A 298 -5.05 -13.40 23.05
N PRO A 299 -6.26 -13.80 23.46
CA PRO A 299 -7.41 -13.86 22.56
C PRO A 299 -7.77 -12.48 21.94
N TYR A 300 -7.32 -11.36 22.51
CA TYR A 300 -7.49 -10.04 21.91
C TYR A 300 -6.64 -9.83 20.65
N LEU A 301 -5.46 -10.43 20.55
CA LEU A 301 -4.65 -10.35 19.33
C LEU A 301 -5.23 -11.20 18.20
N ARG A 302 -5.89 -12.32 18.51
CA ARG A 302 -6.66 -13.09 17.51
C ARG A 302 -7.89 -12.34 17.01
N TYR A 303 -8.61 -11.66 17.90
CA TYR A 303 -9.77 -10.86 17.50
C TYR A 303 -9.38 -9.63 16.67
N ILE A 304 -8.18 -9.07 16.89
CA ILE A 304 -7.64 -8.01 16.02
C ILE A 304 -7.18 -8.60 14.68
N ASP A 305 -6.59 -9.80 14.61
CA ASP A 305 -6.30 -10.45 13.32
C ASP A 305 -7.58 -10.89 12.56
N GLU A 306 -8.70 -11.14 13.25
CA GLU A 306 -10.00 -11.46 12.64
C GLU A 306 -10.86 -10.22 12.32
N GLN A 307 -10.70 -9.10 13.04
CA GLN A 307 -11.41 -7.83 12.78
C GLN A 307 -10.59 -6.76 12.05
N THR A 308 -9.26 -6.93 11.94
CA THR A 308 -8.49 -6.22 10.92
C THR A 308 -8.58 -7.05 9.64
N PRO A 309 -9.28 -6.56 8.60
CA PRO A 309 -9.60 -7.41 7.46
C PRO A 309 -8.29 -7.82 6.78
N SER A 310 -8.00 -9.13 6.75
CA SER A 310 -6.83 -9.76 6.13
C SER A 310 -6.54 -9.22 4.74
#